data_AF-A0A396GEG3-F1
#
_entry.id   AF-A0A396GEG3-F1
#
_cell.length_a   1.000
_cell.length_b   1.000
_cell.length_c   1.000
_cell.angle_alpha   90.00
_cell.angle_beta   90.00
_cell.angle_gamma   90.00
#
_symmetry.space_group_name_H-M   'P 1'
#
loop_
_entity.id
_entity.type
_entity.pdbx_description
1 polymer ?
#
loop_
_entity_poly.entity_id
_entity_poly.type
_entity_poly.pdbx_seq_one_letter_code
_entity_poly.pdbx_strand_id
1 'polypeptide(L)'
;MLPTHRKMNEYDKYQMSIMRNVGVKTRHIFGLFSHQAGGYNKVGYRRVDMYNEQQRQRKSIVCDAKKTLDFLTECSLKDDGFYCSHTIDKDGGLEQLFWCDGTARKD
;
A
#
# COMPACT_ATOMS: atom_id res chain seq x y z
N MET A 1 -3.89 13.38 23.95
CA MET A 1 -3.18 12.34 23.18
C MET A 1 -2.58 12.95 21.92
N LEU A 2 -1.25 12.92 21.78
CA LEU A 2 -0.54 13.47 20.61
C LEU A 2 -0.78 12.60 19.36
N PRO A 3 -0.80 13.16 18.13
CA PRO A 3 -1.04 12.40 16.90
C PRO A 3 -0.07 11.21 16.71
N THR A 4 1.21 11.37 17.04
CA THR A 4 2.24 10.33 16.92
C THR A 4 2.05 9.13 17.85
N HIS A 5 1.28 9.31 18.92
CA HIS A 5 0.96 8.26 19.89
C HIS A 5 -0.37 7.56 19.60
N ARG A 6 -1.15 8.04 18.61
CA ARG A 6 -2.37 7.35 18.17
C ARG A 6 -1.99 6.29 17.15
N LYS A 7 -2.29 5.04 17.45
CA LYS A 7 -2.12 3.93 16.52
C LYS A 7 -3.38 3.07 16.55
N MET A 8 -3.85 2.70 15.35
CA MET A 8 -4.85 1.64 15.26
C MET A 8 -4.22 0.32 15.69
N ASN A 9 -4.93 -0.46 16.50
CA ASN A 9 -4.51 -1.83 16.80
C ASN A 9 -4.72 -2.72 15.57
N GLU A 10 -4.05 -3.87 15.52
CA GLU A 10 -4.09 -4.76 14.34
C GLU A 10 -5.48 -5.36 14.11
N TYR A 11 -6.25 -5.62 15.16
CA TYR A 11 -7.61 -6.14 15.03
C TYR A 11 -8.52 -5.16 14.30
N ASP A 12 -8.50 -3.88 14.69
CA ASP A 12 -9.30 -2.83 14.06
C ASP A 12 -8.85 -2.57 12.62
N LYS A 13 -7.55 -2.66 12.33
CA LYS A 13 -7.04 -2.59 10.94
C LYS A 13 -7.59 -3.74 10.09
N TYR A 14 -7.58 -4.96 10.64
CA TYR A 14 -8.09 -6.15 9.96
C TYR A 14 -9.61 -6.06 9.71
N GLN A 15 -10.39 -5.72 10.74
CA GLN A 15 -11.84 -5.52 10.62
C GLN A 15 -12.18 -4.41 9.62
N MET A 16 -11.47 -3.28 9.68
CA MET A 16 -11.63 -2.19 8.71
C MET A 16 -11.37 -2.67 7.28
N SER A 17 -10.33 -3.47 7.05
CA SER A 17 -10.00 -4.02 5.73
C SER A 17 -11.14 -4.88 5.18
N ILE A 18 -11.66 -5.83 5.97
CA ILE A 18 -12.79 -6.68 5.58
C ILE A 18 -14.01 -5.86 5.22
N MET A 19 -14.41 -4.94 6.10
CA MET A 19 -15.62 -4.12 5.89
C MET A 19 -15.48 -3.22 4.65
N ARG A 20 -14.29 -2.68 4.39
CA ARG A 20 -14.04 -1.92 3.17
C ARG A 20 -14.08 -2.78 1.92
N ASN A 21 -13.58 -4.01 1.98
CA ASN A 21 -13.61 -4.94 0.83
C ASN A 21 -15.05 -5.26 0.39
N VAL A 22 -16.00 -5.27 1.33
CA VAL A 22 -17.44 -5.42 1.03
C VAL A 22 -18.17 -4.07 0.82
N GLY A 23 -17.44 -2.97 0.67
CA GLY A 23 -17.98 -1.67 0.27
C GLY A 23 -18.45 -0.74 1.40
N VAL A 24 -18.22 -1.09 2.67
CA VAL A 24 -18.61 -0.22 3.79
C VAL A 24 -17.71 1.02 3.83
N LYS A 25 -18.34 2.21 3.84
CA LYS A 25 -17.62 3.48 3.91
C LYS A 25 -16.92 3.62 5.28
N THR A 26 -15.67 4.08 5.27
CA THR A 26 -14.83 4.28 6.47
C THR A 26 -15.53 5.06 7.59
N ARG A 27 -16.34 6.08 7.27
CA ARG A 27 -17.11 6.82 8.26
C ARG A 27 -18.11 5.96 9.04
N HIS A 28 -18.70 4.95 8.42
CA HIS A 28 -19.64 4.03 9.07
C HIS A 28 -18.88 3.00 9.91
N ILE A 29 -17.72 2.53 9.42
CA ILE A 29 -16.80 1.68 10.19
C ILE A 29 -16.35 2.38 11.47
N PHE A 30 -15.97 3.66 11.38
CA PHE A 30 -15.60 4.45 12.56
C PHE A 30 -16.76 4.60 13.55
N GLY A 31 -17.99 4.80 13.04
CA GLY A 31 -19.19 4.80 13.86
C GLY A 31 -19.40 3.46 14.58
N LEU A 32 -19.23 2.34 13.89
CA LEU A 32 -19.31 1.01 14.49
C LEU A 32 -18.26 0.78 15.58
N PHE A 33 -16.99 1.12 15.32
CA PHE A 33 -15.92 1.00 16.31
C PHE A 33 -16.18 1.89 17.53
N SER A 34 -16.72 3.09 17.32
CA SER A 34 -17.13 3.96 18.41
C SER A 34 -18.26 3.36 19.24
N HIS A 35 -19.25 2.74 18.59
CA HIS A 35 -20.35 2.07 19.28
C HIS A 35 -19.84 0.89 20.11
N GLN A 36 -18.95 0.06 19.56
CA GLN A 36 -18.33 -1.07 20.25
C GLN A 36 -17.47 -0.63 21.44
N ALA A 37 -16.77 0.50 21.32
CA ALA A 37 -15.96 1.07 22.40
C ALA A 37 -16.79 1.83 23.46
N GLY A 38 -18.10 2.01 23.27
CA GLY A 38 -18.96 2.78 24.17
C GLY A 38 -18.85 4.30 24.01
N GLY A 39 -18.42 4.78 22.84
CA GLY A 39 -18.38 6.20 22.46
C GLY A 39 -17.16 6.58 21.63
N TYR A 40 -17.26 7.67 20.86
CA TYR A 40 -16.16 8.18 20.03
C TYR A 40 -14.91 8.55 20.84
N ASN A 41 -15.09 9.02 22.08
CA ASN A 41 -14.01 9.35 23.01
C ASN A 41 -13.29 8.12 23.61
N LYS A 42 -13.86 6.92 23.43
CA LYS A 42 -13.27 5.66 23.89
C LYS A 42 -12.45 4.95 22.81
N VAL A 43 -12.52 5.42 21.56
CA VAL A 43 -11.66 4.94 20.48
C VAL A 43 -10.29 5.62 20.60
N GLY A 44 -9.22 4.82 20.70
CA GLY A 44 -7.84 5.31 20.91
C GLY A 44 -7.21 6.05 19.71
N TYR A 45 -7.95 6.23 18.63
CA TYR A 45 -7.52 6.89 17.40
C TYR A 45 -8.68 7.65 16.75
N ARG A 46 -8.35 8.55 15.83
CA ARG A 46 -9.32 9.38 15.11
C ARG A 46 -9.65 8.78 13.76
N ARG A 47 -10.76 9.24 13.17
CA ARG A 47 -11.13 8.91 11.79
C ARG A 47 -10.02 9.23 10.77
N VAL A 48 -9.23 10.28 10.98
CA VAL A 48 -8.09 10.61 10.10
C VAL A 48 -7.02 9.53 10.14
N ASP A 49 -6.79 8.93 11.31
CA ASP A 49 -5.82 7.85 11.47
C ASP A 49 -6.25 6.61 10.65
N MET A 50 -7.56 6.32 10.57
CA MET A 50 -8.08 5.27 9.69
C MET A 50 -7.82 5.52 8.20
N TYR A 51 -7.88 6.77 7.75
CA TYR A 51 -7.57 7.11 6.36
C TYR A 51 -6.08 7.00 6.07
N ASN A 52 -5.23 7.44 7.01
CA ASN A 52 -3.78 7.29 6.90
C ASN A 52 -3.38 5.80 6.83
N GLU A 53 -4.01 4.96 7.66
CA GLU A 53 -3.82 3.51 7.67
C GLU A 53 -4.23 2.86 6.34
N GLN A 54 -5.35 3.28 5.74
CA GLN A 54 -5.75 2.82 4.41
C GLN A 54 -4.75 3.22 3.34
N GLN A 55 -4.23 4.45 3.37
CA GLN A 55 -3.20 4.88 2.44
C GLN A 55 -1.95 4.04 2.59
N ARG A 56 -1.53 3.72 3.83
CA ARG A 56 -0.40 2.82 4.10
C ARG A 56 -0.65 1.42 3.54
N GLN A 57 -1.83 0.83 3.75
CA GLN A 57 -2.20 -0.47 3.20
C GLN A 57 -2.20 -0.49 1.66
N ARG A 58 -2.63 0.59 1.01
CA ARG A 58 -2.55 0.70 -0.46
C ARG A 58 -1.09 0.72 -0.94
N LYS A 59 -0.22 1.46 -0.25
CA LYS A 59 1.22 1.48 -0.55
C LYS A 59 1.90 0.15 -0.31
N SER A 60 1.42 -0.69 0.61
CA SER A 60 1.96 -2.05 0.78
C SER A 60 1.48 -3.04 -0.28
N ILE A 61 0.38 -2.76 -1.00
CA ILE A 61 -0.11 -3.55 -2.14
C ILE A 61 0.65 -3.18 -3.43
N VAL A 62 1.92 -2.75 -3.33
CA VAL A 62 2.88 -2.62 -4.44
C VAL A 62 3.33 -4.03 -4.89
N CYS A 63 2.34 -4.89 -5.16
CA CYS A 63 2.51 -6.21 -5.75
C CYS A 63 2.75 -6.11 -7.26
N ASP A 64 2.24 -5.06 -7.91
CA ASP A 64 2.44 -4.85 -9.35
C ASP A 64 3.90 -4.55 -9.67
N ALA A 65 4.59 -3.72 -8.89
CA ALA A 65 6.00 -3.42 -9.14
C ALA A 65 6.86 -4.68 -9.11
N LYS A 66 6.63 -5.59 -8.15
CA LYS A 66 7.36 -6.86 -8.08
C LYS A 66 7.10 -7.72 -9.32
N LYS A 67 5.84 -7.91 -9.72
CA LYS A 67 5.49 -8.67 -10.93
C LYS A 67 6.05 -8.03 -12.20
N THR A 68 6.05 -6.70 -12.28
CA THR A 68 6.66 -5.96 -13.39
C THR A 68 8.17 -6.17 -13.42
N LEU A 69 8.86 -6.12 -12.27
CA LEU A 69 10.29 -6.43 -12.20
C LEU A 69 10.60 -7.88 -12.58
N ASP A 70 9.78 -8.83 -12.14
CA ASP A 70 9.92 -10.25 -12.52
C ASP A 70 9.80 -10.40 -14.05
N PHE A 71 8.79 -9.77 -14.66
CA PHE A 71 8.60 -9.77 -16.11
C PHE A 71 9.77 -9.11 -16.86
N LEU A 72 10.24 -7.94 -16.42
CA LEU A 72 11.37 -7.24 -17.05
C LEU A 72 12.68 -8.04 -16.90
N THR A 73 12.84 -8.76 -15.80
CA THR A 73 13.95 -9.70 -15.61
C THR A 73 13.87 -10.83 -16.63
N GLU A 74 12.69 -11.43 -16.84
CA GLU A 74 12.51 -12.44 -17.89
C GLU A 74 12.77 -11.90 -19.30
N CYS A 75 12.38 -10.66 -19.60
CA CYS A 75 12.72 -10.00 -20.87
C CYS A 75 14.23 -9.86 -21.05
N SER A 76 14.94 -9.44 -20.00
CA SER A 76 16.39 -9.28 -20.03
C SER A 76 17.16 -10.59 -20.27
N LEU A 77 16.58 -11.72 -19.88
CA LEU A 77 17.15 -13.04 -20.13
C LEU A 77 16.95 -13.52 -21.58
N LYS A 78 15.99 -12.94 -22.31
CA LYS A 78 15.62 -13.34 -23.68
C LYS A 78 16.25 -12.45 -24.75
N ASP A 79 16.63 -11.22 -24.39
CA ASP A 79 17.16 -10.22 -25.30
C ASP A 79 18.41 -9.57 -24.69
N ASP A 80 19.60 -9.90 -25.23
CA ASP A 80 20.88 -9.31 -24.81
C ASP A 80 20.94 -7.79 -25.06
N GLY A 81 20.07 -7.29 -25.94
CA GLY A 81 19.87 -5.87 -26.20
C GLY A 81 18.97 -5.18 -25.17
N PHE A 82 18.32 -5.92 -24.29
CA PHE A 82 17.43 -5.35 -23.29
C PHE A 82 18.22 -4.57 -22.24
N TYR A 83 17.69 -3.43 -21.81
CA TYR A 83 18.18 -2.67 -20.67
C TYR A 83 17.09 -2.58 -19.61
N CYS A 84 17.44 -2.80 -18.35
CA CYS A 84 16.56 -2.57 -17.21
C CYS A 84 17.39 -2.12 -16.00
N SER A 85 16.96 -1.05 -15.34
CA SER A 85 17.56 -0.53 -14.12
C SER A 85 16.46 0.02 -13.21
N HIS A 86 16.59 -0.21 -11.91
CA HIS A 86 15.61 0.28 -10.95
C HIS A 86 16.23 0.58 -9.59
N THR A 87 15.53 1.39 -8.80
CA THR A 87 15.86 1.66 -7.40
C THR A 87 14.68 1.31 -6.49
N ILE A 88 14.99 0.94 -5.25
CA ILE A 88 14.01 0.58 -4.24
C ILE A 88 14.21 1.50 -3.02
N ASP A 89 13.12 1.98 -2.45
CA ASP A 89 13.13 2.80 -1.24
C ASP A 89 13.41 1.95 0.02
N LYS A 90 13.48 2.63 1.17
CA LYS A 90 13.75 2.00 2.48
C LYS A 90 12.66 1.03 2.94
N ASP A 91 11.46 1.15 2.40
CA ASP A 91 10.29 0.35 2.73
C ASP A 91 10.06 -0.79 1.70
N GLY A 92 10.97 -0.97 0.74
CA GLY A 92 10.89 -2.02 -0.28
C GLY A 92 10.02 -1.64 -1.50
N GLY A 93 9.63 -0.38 -1.63
CA GLY A 93 8.85 0.14 -2.75
C GLY A 93 9.73 0.54 -3.94
N LEU A 94 9.26 0.26 -5.17
CA LEU A 94 9.93 0.70 -6.41
C LEU A 94 9.87 2.23 -6.54
N GLU A 95 11.03 2.89 -6.59
CA GLU A 95 11.14 4.35 -6.66
C GLU A 95 11.39 4.84 -8.09
N GLN A 96 12.33 4.23 -8.81
CA GLN A 96 12.65 4.53 -10.20
C GLN A 96 12.76 3.25 -11.01
N LEU A 97 12.29 3.29 -12.27
CA LEU A 97 12.38 2.19 -13.22
C LEU A 97 12.68 2.74 -14.62
N PHE A 98 13.78 2.28 -15.20
CA PHE A 98 14.18 2.54 -16.57
C PHE A 98 14.30 1.22 -17.30
N TRP A 99 13.70 1.12 -18.48
CA TRP A 99 13.85 -0.05 -19.34
C TRP A 99 13.83 0.36 -20.81
N CYS A 100 14.45 -0.44 -21.66
CA CYS A 100 14.46 -0.27 -23.10
C CYS A 100 14.64 -1.64 -23.75
N ASP A 101 13.87 -1.95 -24.79
CA ASP A 101 14.08 -3.17 -25.57
C ASP A 101 15.33 -3.07 -26.46
N GLY A 102 15.85 -4.21 -26.89
CA GLY A 102 17.07 -4.26 -27.69
C GLY A 102 16.96 -3.67 -29.09
N THR A 103 15.74 -3.46 -29.59
CA THR A 103 15.51 -2.80 -30.86
C THR A 103 15.69 -1.29 -30.69
N ALA A 104 15.05 -0.71 -29.68
CA ALA A 104 15.07 0.72 -29.40
C ALA A 104 16.44 1.24 -28.93
N ARG A 105 17.38 0.37 -28.52
CA ARG A 105 18.79 0.77 -28.28
C ARG A 105 19.68 0.77 -29.52
N LYS A 106 19.22 0.20 -30.63
CA LYS A 106 19.99 0.10 -31.88
C LYS A 106 19.72 1.24 -32.85
N ASP A 107 18.69 2.05 -32.57
CA ASP A 107 18.34 3.29 -33.27
C ASP A 107 19.16 4.48 -32.72
#